data_AF-A0A956UI33-F1
#
_entry.id   AF-A0A956UI33-F1
#
_cell.length_a   1.000
_cell.length_b   1.000
_cell.length_c   1.000
_cell.angle_alpha   90.00
_cell.angle_beta   90.00
_cell.angle_gamma   90.00
#
_symmetry.space_group_name_H-M   'P 1'
#
loop_
_entity.id
_entity.type
_entity.pdbx_description
1 polymer ?
#
loop_
_entity_poly.entity_id
_entity_poly.type
_entity_poly.pdbx_seq_one_letter_code
_entity_poly.pdbx_strand_id
1 'polypeptide(L)'
;MKVGVLQFFSWPERRFPLGEVYERALQRIDVMDEGGYDAVWLAEHHFNTFSVCPSVHMMGTMVAARTKRLRIGMGVSLAAFYHPLRLAEEVALLDHFSGGRVNWGAGRGFDAKEFKAFGIDREESYPRFREHFEIVLEAWKQERLTYRGQFWDFEGVEVLPKP
;
A
#
# COMPACT_ATOMS: atom_id res chain seq x y z
N MET A 1 3.84 13.55 21.38
CA MET A 1 3.69 13.90 19.94
C MET A 1 4.23 12.72 19.14
N LYS A 2 3.58 12.33 18.04
CA LYS A 2 4.06 11.27 17.13
C LYS A 2 4.63 11.89 15.85
N VAL A 3 5.70 11.33 15.30
CA VAL A 3 6.40 11.82 14.10
C VAL A 3 6.51 10.71 13.06
N GLY A 4 5.98 10.95 11.86
CA GLY A 4 6.10 10.04 10.72
C GLY A 4 6.61 10.75 9.47
N VAL A 5 7.24 9.99 8.56
CA VAL A 5 7.82 10.52 7.32
C VAL A 5 7.16 9.86 6.11
N LEU A 6 6.70 10.65 5.15
CA LEU A 6 6.27 10.17 3.84
C LEU A 6 7.49 9.95 2.93
N GLN A 7 7.71 8.70 2.52
CA GLN A 7 8.84 8.25 1.72
C GLN A 7 8.42 8.05 0.27
N PHE A 8 8.90 8.94 -0.60
CA PHE A 8 8.88 8.77 -2.05
C PHE A 8 10.17 8.12 -2.54
N PHE A 9 10.09 7.31 -3.59
CA PHE A 9 11.25 6.69 -4.22
C PHE A 9 11.62 7.48 -5.47
N SER A 10 11.92 8.76 -5.30
CA SER A 10 12.08 9.69 -6.42
C SER A 10 13.33 9.40 -7.24
N TRP A 11 13.17 9.40 -8.57
CA TRP A 11 14.23 9.14 -9.54
C TRP A 11 14.34 10.30 -10.56
N PRO A 12 14.55 11.55 -10.10
CA PRO A 12 14.58 12.72 -10.96
C PRO A 12 15.69 12.59 -12.00
N GLU A 13 15.37 12.92 -13.25
CA GLU A 13 16.29 12.87 -14.40
C GLU A 13 17.00 11.53 -14.59
N ARG A 14 16.54 10.47 -13.91
CA ARG A 14 17.22 9.18 -13.83
C ARG A 14 18.69 9.30 -13.41
N ARG A 15 18.98 10.26 -12.51
CA ARG A 15 20.34 10.71 -12.16
C ARG A 15 21.26 9.62 -11.61
N PHE A 16 20.72 8.60 -10.94
CA PHE A 16 21.47 7.51 -10.32
C PHE A 16 20.99 6.15 -10.85
N PRO A 17 21.77 5.07 -10.75
CA PRO A 17 21.25 3.72 -10.97
C PRO A 17 20.01 3.45 -10.11
N LEU A 18 19.00 2.81 -10.67
CA LEU A 18 17.70 2.61 -10.00
C LEU A 18 17.84 1.89 -8.64
N GLY A 19 18.74 0.91 -8.55
CA GLY A 19 19.01 0.20 -7.28
C GLY A 19 19.45 1.13 -6.15
N GLU A 20 20.22 2.18 -6.47
CA GLU A 20 20.70 3.16 -5.50
C GLU A 20 19.57 4.02 -4.91
N VAL A 21 18.50 4.25 -5.68
CA VAL A 21 17.29 4.96 -5.19
C VAL A 21 16.65 4.17 -4.04
N TYR A 22 16.50 2.85 -4.23
CA TYR A 22 15.94 1.97 -3.22
C TYR A 22 16.87 1.83 -2.02
N GLU A 23 18.17 1.62 -2.25
CA GLU A 23 19.15 1.46 -1.19
C GLU A 23 19.20 2.70 -0.27
N ARG A 24 19.28 3.90 -0.86
CA ARG A 24 19.27 5.16 -0.08
C ARG A 24 17.97 5.35 0.69
N ALA A 25 16.83 4.92 0.15
CA ALA A 25 15.55 4.96 0.86
C ALA A 25 15.53 3.99 2.05
N LEU A 26 16.01 2.76 1.86
CA LEU A 26 16.08 1.76 2.92
C LEU A 26 17.07 2.17 4.02
N GLN A 27 18.22 2.75 3.68
CA GLN A 27 19.18 3.30 4.65
C GLN A 27 18.56 4.40 5.52
N ARG A 28 17.75 5.30 4.93
CA ARG A 28 17.01 6.31 5.70
C ARG A 28 16.00 5.64 6.65
N ILE A 29 15.31 4.61 6.19
CA ILE A 29 14.33 3.88 6.99
C ILE A 29 15.00 3.18 8.19
N ASP A 30 16.20 2.62 8.01
CA ASP A 30 16.97 2.04 9.12
C ASP A 30 17.31 3.13 10.17
N VAL A 31 17.80 4.28 9.71
CA VAL A 31 18.08 5.44 10.59
C VAL A 31 16.81 5.92 11.30
N MET A 32 15.65 5.89 10.64
CA MET A 32 14.38 6.25 11.27
C MET A 32 13.98 5.27 12.37
N ASP A 33 14.14 3.97 12.14
CA ASP A 33 13.86 2.93 13.14
C ASP A 33 14.75 3.14 14.37
N GLU A 34 16.05 3.34 14.16
CA GLU A 34 17.06 3.61 15.20
C GLU A 34 16.85 4.94 15.92
N GLY A 35 16.46 5.98 15.18
CA GLY A 35 16.33 7.36 15.64
C GLY A 35 15.02 7.71 16.35
N GLY A 36 14.13 6.73 16.57
CA GLY A 36 12.91 6.91 17.37
C GLY A 36 11.72 7.53 16.64
N TYR A 37 11.67 7.43 15.30
CA TYR A 37 10.48 7.82 14.54
C TYR A 37 9.33 6.82 14.77
N ASP A 38 8.09 7.29 14.69
CA ASP A 38 6.92 6.43 14.90
C ASP A 38 6.53 5.64 13.65
N ALA A 39 6.68 6.24 12.46
CA ALA A 39 6.22 5.61 11.22
C ALA A 39 6.97 6.09 9.96
N VAL A 40 7.10 5.19 8.98
CA VAL A 40 7.33 5.54 7.57
C VAL A 40 6.06 5.30 6.78
N TRP A 41 5.67 6.23 5.93
CA TRP A 41 4.55 6.10 5.00
C TRP A 41 5.10 5.94 3.58
N LEU A 42 4.81 4.81 2.94
CA LEU A 42 5.32 4.49 1.61
C LEU A 42 4.35 5.04 0.55
N ALA A 43 4.86 5.80 -0.42
CA ALA A 43 4.05 6.43 -1.45
C ALA A 43 3.99 5.57 -2.73
N GLU A 44 2.80 5.05 -3.05
CA GLU A 44 2.54 4.28 -4.26
C GLU A 44 2.41 5.20 -5.48
N HIS A 45 3.14 4.88 -6.55
CA HIS A 45 3.06 5.57 -7.83
C HIS A 45 3.43 4.63 -8.97
N HIS A 46 2.87 4.90 -10.15
CA HIS A 46 3.07 4.07 -11.33
C HIS A 46 3.56 4.88 -12.52
N PHE A 47 4.39 4.25 -13.35
CA PHE A 47 4.79 4.73 -14.68
C PHE A 47 5.46 6.12 -14.74
N ASN A 48 6.00 6.62 -13.62
CA ASN A 48 6.66 7.92 -13.56
C ASN A 48 7.92 7.88 -12.69
N THR A 49 8.74 8.92 -12.78
CA THR A 49 9.98 9.07 -12.00
C THR A 49 9.79 9.87 -10.71
N PHE A 50 8.57 10.34 -10.41
CA PHE A 50 8.27 11.06 -9.18
C PHE A 50 8.41 10.15 -7.96
N SER A 51 7.95 8.90 -8.08
CA SER A 51 8.28 7.82 -7.15
C SER A 51 8.21 6.47 -7.88
N VAL A 52 9.31 5.73 -7.88
CA VAL A 52 9.41 4.40 -8.53
C VAL A 52 9.04 3.27 -7.57
N CYS A 53 7.92 3.39 -6.86
CA CYS A 53 7.42 2.38 -5.94
C CYS A 53 5.98 1.97 -6.30
N PRO A 54 5.81 0.98 -7.19
CA PRO A 54 4.48 0.58 -7.67
C PRO A 54 3.74 -0.34 -6.70
N SER A 55 4.41 -0.93 -5.71
CA SER A 55 3.78 -1.76 -4.68
C SER A 55 4.32 -1.41 -3.31
N VAL A 56 3.52 -0.66 -2.55
CA VAL A 56 3.83 -0.30 -1.17
C VAL A 56 3.76 -1.50 -0.22
N HIS A 57 2.98 -2.54 -0.56
CA HIS A 57 2.93 -3.78 0.20
C HIS A 57 4.23 -4.58 0.05
N MET A 58 4.74 -4.75 -1.18
CA MET A 58 6.02 -5.41 -1.41
C MET A 58 7.20 -4.61 -0.83
N MET A 59 7.21 -3.29 -0.97
CA MET A 59 8.23 -2.47 -0.31
C MET A 59 8.08 -2.55 1.22
N GLY A 60 6.85 -2.61 1.71
CA GLY A 60 6.52 -2.78 3.13
C GLY A 60 7.11 -4.06 3.72
N THR A 61 7.13 -5.18 3.00
CA THR A 61 7.73 -6.43 3.51
C THR A 61 9.25 -6.28 3.69
N MET A 62 9.93 -5.59 2.78
CA MET A 62 11.35 -5.26 2.93
C MET A 62 11.58 -4.36 4.15
N VAL A 63 10.74 -3.35 4.36
CA VAL A 63 10.80 -2.50 5.55
C VAL A 63 10.56 -3.30 6.82
N ALA A 64 9.58 -4.20 6.82
CA ALA A 64 9.25 -5.07 7.95
C ALA A 64 10.43 -5.95 8.37
N ALA A 65 11.16 -6.51 7.40
CA ALA A 65 12.33 -7.33 7.65
C ALA A 65 13.51 -6.55 8.25
N ARG A 66 13.67 -5.28 7.85
CA ARG A 66 14.80 -4.42 8.27
C ARG A 66 14.59 -3.72 9.60
N THR A 67 13.33 -3.39 9.92
CA THR A 67 12.99 -2.56 11.09
C THR A 67 12.37 -3.38 12.20
N LYS A 68 12.54 -2.94 13.45
CA LYS A 68 11.99 -3.62 14.64
C LYS A 68 10.87 -2.86 15.32
N ARG A 69 10.83 -1.52 15.21
CA ARG A 69 9.90 -0.66 15.96
C ARG A 69 9.01 0.16 15.05
N LEU A 70 9.56 0.64 13.95
CA LEU A 70 8.92 1.59 13.03
C LEU A 70 7.59 1.03 12.52
N ARG A 71 6.50 1.81 12.60
CA ARG A 71 5.24 1.44 11.95
C ARG A 71 5.34 1.67 10.44
N ILE A 72 4.68 0.80 9.68
CA ILE A 72 4.77 0.75 8.21
C ILE A 72 3.43 1.22 7.66
N GLY A 73 3.39 2.44 7.19
CA GLY A 73 2.21 3.07 6.63
C GLY A 73 2.14 2.93 5.11
N MET A 74 0.95 2.66 4.60
CA MET A 74 0.64 2.81 3.18
C MET A 74 0.13 4.24 3.03
N GLY A 75 0.91 5.11 2.39
CA GLY A 75 0.59 6.52 2.18
C GLY A 75 0.46 6.89 0.70
N VAL A 76 -0.34 6.20 -0.11
CA VAL A 76 -1.43 5.25 0.22
C VAL A 76 -1.35 4.02 -0.68
N SER A 77 -2.04 2.93 -0.34
CA SER A 77 -2.41 1.91 -1.33
C SER A 77 -3.44 2.54 -2.28
N LEU A 78 -3.20 2.52 -3.58
CA LEU A 78 -4.14 3.04 -4.58
C LEU A 78 -5.30 2.05 -4.78
N ALA A 79 -6.10 1.84 -3.74
CA ALA A 79 -7.06 0.74 -3.62
C ALA A 79 -8.03 0.60 -4.81
N ALA A 80 -8.38 1.70 -5.48
CA ALA A 80 -9.21 1.66 -6.69
C ALA A 80 -8.57 0.88 -7.86
N PHE A 81 -7.25 0.66 -7.83
CA PHE A 81 -6.48 -0.06 -8.87
C PHE A 81 -6.23 -1.53 -8.54
N TYR A 82 -6.60 -1.99 -7.34
CA TYR A 82 -6.37 -3.36 -6.90
C TYR A 82 -7.60 -4.24 -7.08
N HIS A 83 -7.38 -5.55 -7.15
CA HIS A 83 -8.43 -6.51 -6.78
C HIS A 83 -8.61 -6.48 -5.25
N PRO A 84 -9.82 -6.24 -4.71
CA PRO A 84 -9.98 -5.94 -3.29
C PRO A 84 -9.68 -7.14 -2.36
N LEU A 85 -10.03 -8.38 -2.75
CA LEU A 85 -9.67 -9.55 -1.94
C LEU A 85 -8.15 -9.76 -1.87
N ARG A 86 -7.44 -9.69 -3.00
CA ARG A 86 -5.97 -9.77 -3.02
C ARG A 86 -5.32 -8.65 -2.21
N LEU A 87 -5.86 -7.44 -2.26
CA LEU A 87 -5.39 -6.33 -1.42
C LEU A 87 -5.56 -6.66 0.08
N ALA A 88 -6.69 -7.25 0.47
CA ALA A 88 -6.94 -7.68 1.84
C ALA A 88 -5.92 -8.73 2.31
N GLU A 89 -5.61 -9.71 1.46
CA GLU A 89 -4.60 -10.75 1.73
C GLU A 89 -3.18 -10.18 1.83
N GLU A 90 -2.78 -9.32 0.89
CA GLU A 90 -1.43 -8.73 0.84
C GLU A 90 -1.14 -7.85 2.07
N VAL A 91 -2.12 -7.04 2.48
CA VAL A 91 -2.00 -6.18 3.66
C VAL A 91 -1.97 -7.03 4.95
N ALA A 92 -2.82 -8.06 5.06
CA ALA A 92 -2.80 -8.96 6.21
C ALA A 92 -1.48 -9.74 6.32
N LEU A 93 -0.97 -10.26 5.20
CA LEU A 93 0.32 -10.96 5.16
C LEU A 93 1.47 -10.04 5.61
N LEU A 94 1.47 -8.80 5.15
CA LEU A 94 2.44 -7.80 5.59
C LEU A 94 2.28 -7.50 7.09
N ASP A 95 1.06 -7.45 7.62
CA ASP A 95 0.86 -7.22 9.05
C ASP A 95 1.49 -8.33 9.90
N HIS A 96 1.31 -9.60 9.49
CA HIS A 96 1.99 -10.76 10.09
C HIS A 96 3.51 -10.64 10.03
N PHE A 97 4.08 -10.33 8.86
CA PHE A 97 5.54 -10.17 8.73
C PHE A 97 6.10 -9.01 9.54
N SER A 98 5.30 -7.97 9.75
CA SER A 98 5.68 -6.83 10.55
C SER A 98 5.48 -7.04 12.06
N GLY A 99 4.66 -8.02 12.45
CA GLY A 99 4.23 -8.21 13.84
C GLY A 99 3.25 -7.14 14.31
N GLY A 100 2.23 -6.80 13.51
CA GLY A 100 1.17 -5.83 13.88
C GLY A 100 1.56 -4.35 13.70
N ARG A 101 2.60 -4.08 12.91
CA ARG A 101 3.15 -2.72 12.72
C ARG A 101 2.58 -2.00 11.50
N VAL A 102 1.60 -2.57 10.80
CA VAL A 102 1.02 -1.93 9.62
C VAL A 102 0.05 -0.81 10.01
N ASN A 103 0.12 0.32 9.28
CA ASN A 103 -0.93 1.33 9.21
C ASN A 103 -1.47 1.35 7.77
N TRP A 104 -2.55 0.63 7.50
CA TRP A 104 -3.10 0.61 6.15
C TRP A 104 -3.85 1.91 5.83
N GLY A 105 -3.29 2.69 4.92
CA GLY A 105 -3.95 3.83 4.30
C GLY A 105 -4.32 3.51 2.86
N ALA A 106 -5.55 3.86 2.47
CA ALA A 106 -6.08 3.63 1.14
C ALA A 106 -6.45 4.95 0.47
N GLY A 107 -6.32 5.03 -0.85
CA GLY A 107 -6.80 6.16 -1.63
C GLY A 107 -7.26 5.78 -3.02
N ARG A 108 -7.95 6.73 -3.67
CA ARG A 108 -8.60 6.52 -4.97
C ARG A 108 -7.70 6.75 -6.19
N GLY A 109 -6.49 7.25 -6.00
CA GLY A 109 -5.62 7.73 -7.08
C GLY A 109 -6.09 9.04 -7.72
N PHE A 110 -5.20 9.71 -8.46
CA PHE A 110 -5.52 10.98 -9.12
C PHE A 110 -4.84 11.19 -10.48
N ASP A 111 -3.76 10.46 -10.79
CA ASP A 111 -3.01 10.66 -12.03
C ASP A 111 -3.72 10.00 -13.22
N ALA A 112 -4.17 10.84 -14.17
CA ALA A 112 -4.87 10.40 -15.37
C ALA A 112 -4.06 9.39 -16.21
N LYS A 113 -2.72 9.42 -16.16
CA LYS A 113 -1.87 8.45 -16.85
C LYS A 113 -1.98 7.07 -16.23
N GLU A 114 -2.05 6.98 -14.91
CA GLU A 114 -2.21 5.72 -14.18
C GLU A 114 -3.59 5.12 -14.49
N PHE A 115 -4.66 5.91 -14.38
CA PHE A 115 -6.02 5.48 -14.76
C PHE A 115 -6.08 4.93 -16.19
N LYS A 116 -5.52 5.66 -17.16
CA LYS A 116 -5.47 5.23 -18.56
C LYS A 116 -4.69 3.92 -18.73
N ALA A 117 -3.56 3.77 -18.05
CA ALA A 117 -2.71 2.58 -18.17
C ALA A 117 -3.36 1.33 -17.52
N PHE A 118 -4.07 1.50 -16.41
CA PHE A 118 -4.82 0.43 -15.75
C PHE A 118 -6.20 0.16 -16.34
N GLY A 119 -6.65 0.97 -17.32
CA GLY A 119 -7.94 0.79 -17.98
C GLY A 119 -9.13 1.09 -17.08
N ILE A 120 -8.96 2.01 -16.13
CA ILE A 120 -10.01 2.41 -15.17
C ILE A 120 -10.48 3.81 -15.54
N ASP A 121 -11.80 4.00 -15.63
CA ASP A 121 -12.37 5.33 -15.80
C ASP A 121 -12.10 6.16 -14.54
N ARG A 122 -11.61 7.39 -14.73
CA ARG A 122 -11.34 8.32 -13.63
C ARG A 122 -12.61 8.67 -12.86
N GLU A 123 -13.77 8.70 -13.52
CA GLU A 123 -15.05 8.95 -12.85
C GLU A 123 -15.45 7.79 -11.91
N GLU A 124 -14.97 6.58 -12.19
CA GLU A 124 -15.15 5.41 -11.32
C GLU A 124 -14.19 5.40 -10.11
N SER A 125 -13.23 6.33 -10.03
CA SER A 125 -12.19 6.34 -8.97
C SER A 125 -12.77 6.29 -7.56
N TYR A 126 -13.74 7.16 -7.26
CA TYR A 126 -14.35 7.24 -5.94
C TYR A 126 -15.24 6.04 -5.61
N PRO A 127 -16.20 5.62 -6.46
CA PRO A 127 -17.04 4.48 -6.13
C PRO A 127 -16.23 3.17 -6.06
N ARG A 128 -15.22 2.96 -6.93
CA ARG A 128 -14.29 1.81 -6.80
C ARG A 128 -13.54 1.84 -5.49
N PHE A 129 -12.90 2.97 -5.17
CA PHE A 129 -12.18 3.14 -3.90
C PHE A 129 -13.05 2.78 -2.69
N ARG A 130 -14.26 3.34 -2.63
CA ARG A 130 -15.18 3.11 -1.51
C ARG A 130 -15.53 1.62 -1.40
N GLU A 131 -15.97 1.01 -2.49
CA GLU A 131 -16.34 -0.40 -2.53
C GLU A 131 -15.15 -1.32 -2.17
N HIS A 132 -13.96 -1.03 -2.70
CA HIS A 132 -12.78 -1.86 -2.43
C HIS A 132 -12.31 -1.72 -0.98
N PHE A 133 -12.39 -0.50 -0.41
CA PHE A 133 -12.11 -0.26 1.00
C PHE A 133 -13.07 -1.02 1.91
N GLU A 134 -14.37 -0.97 1.63
CA GLU A 134 -15.38 -1.72 2.37
C GLU A 134 -15.14 -3.23 2.28
N ILE A 135 -14.93 -3.76 1.07
CA ILE A 135 -14.65 -5.19 0.85
C ILE A 135 -13.44 -5.64 1.67
N VAL A 136 -12.35 -4.88 1.68
CA VAL A 136 -11.13 -5.23 2.44
C VAL A 136 -11.42 -5.28 3.95
N LEU A 137 -12.13 -4.28 4.50
CA LEU A 137 -12.47 -4.27 5.91
C LEU A 137 -13.42 -5.41 6.30
N GLU A 138 -14.43 -5.69 5.46
CA GLU A 138 -15.37 -6.78 5.70
C GLU A 138 -14.69 -8.16 5.55
N ALA A 139 -13.78 -8.30 4.59
CA ALA A 139 -12.96 -9.50 4.43
C ALA A 139 -12.17 -9.82 5.70
N TRP A 140 -11.68 -8.83 6.45
CA TRP A 140 -10.95 -9.09 7.69
C TRP A 140 -11.83 -9.42 8.90
N LYS A 141 -13.06 -8.89 8.93
CA LYS A 141 -13.98 -9.09 10.07
C LYS A 141 -14.76 -10.40 9.98
N GLN A 142 -15.05 -10.87 8.76
CA GLN A 142 -15.91 -12.02 8.53
C GLN A 142 -15.08 -13.30 8.36
N GLU A 143 -15.59 -14.43 8.87
CA GLU A 143 -15.01 -15.74 8.59
C GLU A 143 -15.09 -16.05 7.08
N ARG A 144 -16.28 -15.87 6.51
CA ARG A 144 -16.56 -15.97 5.06
C ARG A 144 -17.27 -14.72 4.60
N LEU A 145 -16.70 -14.03 3.61
CA LEU A 145 -17.24 -12.82 3.02
C LEU A 145 -18.29 -13.16 1.95
N THR A 146 -19.47 -12.57 2.11
CA THR A 146 -20.45 -12.43 1.02
C THR A 146 -20.69 -10.93 0.81
N TYR A 147 -20.51 -10.45 -0.43
CA TYR A 147 -20.62 -9.03 -0.77
C TYR A 147 -21.27 -8.88 -2.14
N ARG A 148 -22.23 -7.96 -2.28
CA ARG A 148 -22.90 -7.64 -3.55
C ARG A 148 -22.72 -6.14 -3.80
N GLY A 149 -21.78 -5.80 -4.67
CA GLY A 149 -21.37 -4.44 -4.98
C GLY A 149 -21.71 -4.01 -6.40
N GLN A 150 -21.24 -2.81 -6.76
CA GLN A 150 -21.34 -2.28 -8.12
C GLN A 150 -20.28 -2.89 -9.03
N PHE A 151 -19.06 -3.11 -8.52
CA PHE A 151 -17.92 -3.61 -9.29
C PHE A 151 -17.61 -5.08 -9.01
N TRP A 152 -17.93 -5.56 -7.81
CA TRP A 152 -17.58 -6.90 -7.34
C TRP A 152 -18.76 -7.61 -6.70
N ASP A 153 -18.78 -8.92 -6.89
CA ASP A 153 -19.75 -9.83 -6.32
C ASP A 153 -19.01 -11.06 -5.80
N PHE A 154 -19.16 -11.34 -4.50
CA PHE A 154 -18.51 -12.44 -3.80
C PHE A 154 -19.52 -13.22 -2.97
N GLU A 155 -19.34 -14.54 -2.93
CA GLU A 155 -20.23 -15.45 -2.20
C GLU A 155 -19.42 -16.44 -1.36
N GLY A 156 -19.50 -16.31 -0.03
CA GLY A 156 -18.92 -17.27 0.93
C GLY A 156 -17.39 -17.40 0.89
N VAL A 157 -16.67 -16.36 0.45
CA VAL A 157 -15.21 -16.40 0.25
C VAL A 157 -14.47 -16.25 1.58
N GLU A 158 -13.64 -17.23 1.92
CA GLU A 158 -12.76 -17.16 3.07
C GLU A 158 -11.44 -16.49 2.67
N VAL A 159 -11.25 -15.23 3.08
CA VAL A 159 -10.02 -14.47 2.80
C VAL A 159 -8.99 -14.75 3.89
N LEU A 160 -7.80 -15.23 3.51
CA LEU A 160 -6.71 -15.57 4.43
C LEU A 160 -5.36 -15.03 3.92
N PRO A 161 -4.45 -14.60 4.81
CA PRO A 161 -4.62 -14.51 6.26
C PRO A 161 -5.54 -13.33 6.65
N LYS A 162 -6.02 -13.33 7.90
CA LYS A 162 -6.55 -12.13 8.56
C LYS A 162 -5.38 -11.38 9.21
N PRO A 163 -5.39 -10.04 9.32
CA PRO A 163 -4.38 -9.29 10.06
C PRO A 163 -4.22 -9.82 11.49
#